data_AF-A0A3D1E615-F1
#
_entry.id   AF-A0A3D1E615-F1
#
_cell.length_a   1.000
_cell.length_b   1.000
_cell.length_c   1.000
_cell.angle_alpha   90.00
_cell.angle_beta   90.00
_cell.angle_gamma   90.00
#
_symmetry.space_group_name_H-M   'P 1'
#
loop_
_entity.id
_entity.type
_entity.pdbx_description
1 polymer ?
#
loop_
_entity_poly.entity_id
_entity_poly.type
_entity_poly.pdbx_seq_one_letter_code
_entity_poly.pdbx_strand_id
1 'polypeptide(L)' 'MILIADSGATKSDWIALDKNGDKLFLTQTLGLSPEVLTKEVIQDRLANNFELSKNSRQVKQLFFYGAGCGTARMKTFL' A
#
# COMPACT_ATOMS: atom_id res chain seq x y z
N MET A 1 -2.05 3.59 -14.10
CA MET A 1 -1.76 4.30 -12.84
C MET A 1 -0.69 3.54 -12.07
N ILE A 2 0.28 4.26 -11.53
CA ILE A 2 1.31 3.74 -10.62
C ILE A 2 0.91 4.13 -9.21
N LEU A 3 0.91 3.19 -8.27
CA LEU A 3 0.75 3.47 -6.85
C LEU A 3 2.10 3.37 -6.16
N ILE A 4 2.39 4.33 -5.28
CA ILE A 4 3.51 4.26 -4.35
C ILE A 4 2.93 4.36 -2.95
N ALA A 5 3.30 3.42 -2.09
CA ALA A 5 2.89 3.36 -0.69
C ALA A 5 4.13 3.46 0.21
N ASP A 6 4.07 4.35 1.19
CA ASP A 6 5.02 4.44 2.30
C ASP A 6 4.27 4.11 3.60
N SER A 7 4.50 2.91 4.12
CA SER A 7 3.77 2.30 5.21
C SER A 7 4.61 2.17 6.47
N GLY A 8 4.39 3.05 7.44
CA GLY A 8 4.83 2.84 8.81
C GLY A 8 4.03 1.75 9.55
N ALA A 9 4.34 1.56 10.83
CA ALA A 9 3.61 0.62 11.69
C ALA A 9 2.17 1.08 11.99
N THR A 10 1.94 2.40 12.06
CA THR A 10 0.65 2.98 12.48
C THR A 10 -0.14 3.59 11.33
N LYS A 11 0.53 4.12 10.30
CA LYS A 11 -0.08 4.81 9.15
C LYS A 11 0.61 4.41 7.85
N SER A 12 -0.13 4.49 6.74
CA SER A 12 0.42 4.34 5.40
C SER A 12 -0.03 5.47 4.50
N ASP A 13 0.94 6.15 3.90
CA ASP A 13 0.75 7.23 2.94
C ASP A 13 0.78 6.66 1.52
N TRP A 14 -0.16 7.09 0.68
CA TRP A 14 -0.30 6.62 -0.69
C TRP A 14 -0.30 7.79 -1.67
N ILE A 15 0.42 7.62 -2.77
CA ILE A 15 0.36 8.50 -3.93
C ILE A 15 0.07 7.70 -5.19
N ALA A 16 -0.88 8.20 -5.99
CA ALA A 16 -1.19 7.69 -7.31
C ALA A 16 -0.63 8.62 -8.37
N LEU A 17 0.11 8.06 -9.32
CA LEU A 17 0.67 8.76 -10.47
C LEU A 17 0.10 8.22 -11.78
N ASP A 18 -0.01 9.08 -12.77
CA ASP A 18 -0.28 8.67 -14.14
C ASP A 18 1.01 8.13 -14.83
N LYS A 19 0.96 7.92 -16.15
CA LYS A 19 2.12 7.41 -16.90
C LYS A 19 3.22 8.46 -17.15
N ASN A 20 2.90 9.74 -16.99
CA ASN A 20 3.83 10.86 -17.16
C ASN A 20 4.48 11.27 -15.83
N GLY A 21 4.02 10.71 -14.71
CA GLY A 21 4.46 11.04 -13.37
C GLY A 21 3.61 12.12 -12.70
N ASP A 22 2.50 12.52 -13.32
CA ASP A 22 1.58 13.51 -12.75
C ASP A 22 0.75 12.89 -11.63
N LYS A 23 0.55 13.66 -10.56
CA LYS A 23 -0.20 13.23 -9.38
C LYS A 23 -1.70 13.16 -9.66
N LEU A 24 -2.28 11.97 -9.52
CA LEU A 24 -3.71 11.72 -9.63
C LEU A 24 -4.43 11.94 -8.29
N PHE A 25 -3.95 11.30 -7.22
CA PHE A 25 -4.49 11.46 -5.87
C PHE A 25 -3.47 11.14 -4.77
N LEU A 26 -3.79 11.58 -3.56
CA LEU A 26 -3.15 11.19 -2.32
C LEU A 26 -4.21 10.60 -1.39
N THR A 27 -3.86 9.57 -0.64
CA THR A 27 -4.75 9.02 0.38
C THR A 27 -3.94 8.37 1.51
N GLN A 28 -4.61 8.01 2.59
CA GLN A 28 -4.00 7.37 3.75
C GLN A 28 -4.81 6.16 4.19
N THR A 29 -4.10 5.17 4.72
CA THR A 29 -4.68 4.04 5.46
C THR A 29 -4.00 3.94 6.83
N LEU A 30 -4.50 3.05 7.68
CA LEU A 30 -3.70 2.57 8.81
C LEU A 30 -2.43 1.86 8.29
N GLY A 31 -1.44 1.68 9.17
CA GLY A 31 -0.17 1.01 8.85
C GLY A 31 -0.37 -0.38 8.26
N LEU A 32 0.52 -0.83 7.38
CA LEU A 32 0.38 -2.10 6.65
C LEU A 32 1.59 -3.02 6.86
N SER A 33 2.14 -3.06 8.08
CA SER A 33 3.28 -3.92 8.41
C SER A 33 2.93 -5.41 8.22
N PRO A 34 3.55 -6.12 7.27
CA PRO A 34 3.25 -7.53 7.00
C PRO A 34 3.81 -8.46 8.08
N GLU A 35 4.72 -7.97 8.93
CA GLU A 35 5.28 -8.75 10.03
C GLU A 35 4.27 -8.91 11.19
N VAL A 36 3.44 -7.89 11.39
CA VAL A 36 2.51 -7.76 12.52
C VAL A 36 1.07 -8.10 12.12
N LEU A 37 0.67 -7.74 10.90
CA LEU A 37 -0.73 -7.84 10.47
C LEU A 37 -0.98 -9.10 9.66
N THR A 38 -2.18 -9.66 9.81
CA THR A 38 -2.65 -10.75 8.96
C THR A 38 -3.10 -10.21 7.60
N LYS A 39 -3.22 -11.11 6.62
CA LYS A 39 -3.71 -10.79 5.28
C LYS A 39 -5.11 -10.17 5.32
N GLU A 40 -5.99 -10.69 6.17
CA GLU A 40 -7.39 -10.25 6.29
C GLU A 40 -7.47 -8.81 6.79
N VAL A 41 -6.64 -8.46 7.79
CA VAL A 41 -6.58 -7.09 8.33
C VAL A 41 -6.04 -6.11 7.29
N ILE A 42 -5.03 -6.51 6.51
CA ILE A 42 -4.50 -5.70 5.40
C ILE A 42 -5.59 -5.49 4.34
N GLN A 43 -6.28 -6.56 3.94
CA GLN A 43 -7.35 -6.49 2.94
C GLN A 43 -8.49 -5.56 3.37
N ASP A 44 -8.92 -5.65 4.64
CA ASP A 44 -9.97 -4.78 5.18
C ASP A 44 -9.54 -3.30 5.19
N ARG A 45 -8.31 -3.00 5.63
CA ARG A 45 -7.78 -1.62 5.60
C ARG A 45 -7.73 -1.04 4.19
N LEU A 46 -7.37 -1.85 3.20
CA LEU A 46 -7.34 -1.44 1.79
C LEU A 46 -8.75 -1.27 1.21
N ALA A 47 -9.68 -2.18 1.53
CA ALA A 47 -11.06 -2.13 1.05
C ALA A 47 -11.85 -0.94 1.61
N ASN A 48 -11.57 -0.56 2.85
CA ASN A 48 -12.20 0.58 3.53
C ASN A 48 -11.65 1.94 3.07
N ASN A 49 -10.59 1.97 2.25
CA ASN A 49 -10.13 3.20 1.62
C ASN A 49 -10.83 3.42 0.28
N PHE A 50 -11.62 4.50 0.19
CA PHE A 50 -12.41 4.82 -1.00
C PHE A 50 -11.57 4.97 -2.27
N GLU A 51 -10.45 5.70 -2.22
CA GLU A 51 -9.61 5.95 -3.40
C GLU A 51 -8.94 4.65 -3.89
N LEU A 52 -8.44 3.81 -2.98
CA LEU A 52 -7.84 2.54 -3.34
C LEU A 52 -8.87 1.56 -3.91
N SER A 53 -10.03 1.43 -3.25
CA SER A 53 -11.12 0.55 -3.68
C SER A 53 -11.62 0.93 -5.08
N LYS A 54 -11.94 2.21 -5.29
CA LYS A 54 -12.43 2.77 -6.56
C LYS A 54 -11.45 2.57 -7.72
N ASN A 55 -10.15 2.70 -7.46
CA ASN A 55 -9.13 2.70 -8.51
C ASN A 55 -8.35 1.38 -8.64
N SER A 56 -8.64 0.36 -7.81
CA SER A 56 -7.96 -0.94 -7.75
C SER A 56 -7.73 -1.61 -9.11
N ARG A 57 -8.75 -1.58 -10.00
CA ARG A 57 -8.66 -2.18 -11.35
C ARG A 57 -7.82 -1.38 -12.36
N GLN A 58 -7.50 -0.12 -12.06
CA GLN A 58 -6.75 0.79 -12.93
C GLN A 58 -5.26 0.84 -12.58
N VAL A 59 -4.87 0.31 -11.41
CA VAL A 59 -3.48 0.17 -10.98
C VAL A 59 -2.75 -0.77 -11.95
N LYS A 60 -1.61 -0.34 -12.46
CA LYS A 60 -0.74 -1.13 -13.34
C LYS A 60 0.56 -1.54 -12.65
N GLN A 61 1.03 -0.74 -11.70
CA GLN A 61 2.23 -1.01 -10.92
C GLN A 61 2.01 -0.50 -9.49
N LEU A 62 2.59 -1.21 -8.52
CA LEU A 62 2.58 -0.86 -7.11
C LEU A 62 4.01 -0.96 -6.58
N PHE A 63 4.50 0.13 -5.99
CA PHE A 63 5.73 0.19 -5.23
C PHE A 63 5.36 0.33 -3.75
N PHE A 64 5.67 -0.67 -2.94
CA PHE A 64 5.35 -0.68 -1.53
C PHE A 64 6.63 -0.64 -0.70
N TYR A 65 6.75 0.38 0.14
CA TYR A 65 7.82 0.53 1.12
C TYR A 65 7.15 0.50 2.49
N GLY A 66 7.55 -0.43 3.35
CA GLY A 66 6.90 -0.51 4.65
C GLY A 66 7.72 -1.16 5.76
N ALA A 67 7.39 -0.78 6.99
CA ALA A 67 7.93 -1.40 8.19
C ALA A 67 7.65 -2.90 8.17
N GLY A 68 8.65 -3.71 8.54
CA GLY A 68 8.55 -5.18 8.54
C GLY A 68 8.93 -5.85 7.23
N CYS A 69 8.93 -5.16 6.08
CA CYS A 69 9.29 -5.77 4.78
C CYS A 69 10.77 -6.23 4.70
N GLY A 70 11.65 -5.62 5.48
CA GLY A 70 13.09 -5.90 5.45
C GLY A 70 13.56 -7.00 6.41
N THR A 71 12.67 -7.61 7.20
CA THR A 71 13.08 -8.61 8.20
C THR A 71 13.47 -9.94 7.54
N ALA A 72 14.32 -10.71 8.22
CA ALA A 72 14.76 -12.01 7.71
C ALA A 72 13.58 -12.95 7.41
N ARG A 73 12.56 -12.94 8.27
CA ARG A 73 11.32 -13.67 8.05
C ARG A 73 10.61 -13.23 6.76
N MET A 74 10.45 -11.93 6.56
CA MET A 74 9.72 -11.41 5.39
C MET A 74 10.49 -11.54 4.07
N LYS A 75 11.83 -11.60 4.11
CA LYS A 75 12.66 -11.90 2.94
C LYS A 75 12.49 -13.32 2.41
N THR A 76 12.14 -14.27 3.27
CA THR A 76 11.98 -15.71 2.93
C THR A 76 10.50 -16.11 2.79
N PHE A 77 9.56 -15.24 3.16
CA PHE A 77 8.12 -15.55 3.20
C PHE A 77 7.44 -15.51 1.82
N LEU A 78 8.07 -14.87 0.83
CA LEU A 78 7.61 -14.79 -0.56
C LEU A 78 8.33 -15.84 -1.42
#